data_AF-A0A919AS22-F1
#
_entry.id   AF-A0A919AS22-F1
#
_cell.length_a   1.000
_cell.length_b   1.000
_cell.length_c   1.000
_cell.angle_alpha   90.00
_cell.angle_beta   90.00
_cell.angle_gamma   90.00
#
_symmetry.space_group_name_H-M   'P 1'
#
loop_
_entity.id
_entity.type
_entity.pdbx_description
1 polymer ?
#
loop_
_entity_poly.entity_id
_entity_poly.type
_entity_poly.pdbx_seq_one_letter_code
_entity_poly.pdbx_strand_id
1 'polypeptide(L)'
;MTTIQEPMRPPHRLDDVPGWFPVLDQVLFDWFLERQETAGVHGDLLEVGVYMGKSAIFIGRHQQPGERYTVCDLFEGDAPDDANRAESAKSYSALTRRAFEENYRSFHDELPRVLQGPSSLVRRELEARSCRFVHIDASHLYKHVHGDIGAAHDLLLPDGIVVLDDFRSEHTPGVSVAAWEAVLNRGLHPVCLSTQKLYGTWGDPEPVQQELLAMVQERSDCHVSVQEAAGHRIIRLKSKGMPAPTFPQSRHARQAARAASLAPEPASAPVSTSAPVSTSTPAPAPAPVTVRPAPRRGSPIRRLAVDLLPPVVTRAIRNARATRS
;
A
#
# COMPACT_ATOMS: atom_id res chain seq x y z
N MET A 1 -3.06 8.64 -30.55
CA MET A 1 -4.21 8.84 -29.63
C MET A 1 -3.64 9.39 -28.34
N THR A 2 -3.90 10.66 -28.06
CA THR A 2 -3.43 11.32 -26.84
C THR A 2 -4.37 10.91 -25.72
N THR A 3 -3.94 9.99 -24.87
CA THR A 3 -4.67 9.63 -23.66
C THR A 3 -4.68 10.86 -22.77
N ILE A 4 -5.84 11.50 -22.63
CA ILE A 4 -6.04 12.58 -21.66
C ILE A 4 -5.99 11.89 -20.30
N GLN A 5 -4.85 11.98 -19.64
CA GLN A 5 -4.65 11.47 -18.29
C GLN A 5 -5.54 12.32 -17.36
N GLU A 6 -6.55 11.71 -16.76
CA GLU A 6 -7.37 12.41 -15.75
C GLU A 6 -6.43 12.97 -14.67
N PRO A 7 -6.58 14.25 -14.28
CA PRO A 7 -5.72 14.83 -13.26
C PRO A 7 -5.90 14.04 -11.96
N MET A 8 -4.82 13.42 -11.49
CA MET A 8 -4.82 12.72 -10.22
C MET A 8 -5.24 13.71 -9.12
N ARG A 9 -6.31 13.39 -8.39
CA ARG A 9 -6.71 14.20 -7.24
C ARG A 9 -5.64 14.06 -6.16
N PRO A 10 -5.18 15.16 -5.54
CA PRO A 10 -4.21 15.08 -4.46
C PRO A 10 -4.74 14.21 -3.31
N PRO A 11 -3.93 13.31 -2.74
CA PRO A 11 -4.37 12.40 -1.69
C PRO A 11 -4.73 13.17 -0.41
N HIS A 12 -5.78 12.77 0.29
CA HIS A 12 -6.17 13.30 1.59
C HIS A 12 -5.68 12.40 2.74
N ARG A 13 -5.65 11.09 2.50
CA ARG A 13 -5.20 10.02 3.38
C ARG A 13 -4.17 9.15 2.67
N LEU A 14 -3.38 8.40 3.42
CA LEU A 14 -2.41 7.46 2.85
C LEU A 14 -3.09 6.44 1.91
N ASP A 15 -4.32 6.03 2.22
CA ASP A 15 -5.08 5.09 1.41
C ASP A 15 -5.51 5.62 0.05
N ASP A 16 -5.49 6.94 -0.15
CA ASP A 16 -5.76 7.55 -1.45
C ASP A 16 -4.56 7.44 -2.39
N VAL A 17 -3.35 7.15 -1.87
CA VAL A 17 -2.15 6.93 -2.68
C VAL A 17 -2.20 5.53 -3.28
N PRO A 18 -2.12 5.37 -4.62
CA PRO A 18 -2.12 4.05 -5.24
C PRO A 18 -0.91 3.21 -4.78
N GLY A 19 -1.11 1.92 -4.51
CA GLY A 19 -0.04 0.99 -4.14
C GLY A 19 -0.50 -0.13 -3.22
N TRP A 20 0.32 -1.17 -3.12
CA TRP A 20 0.02 -2.38 -2.34
C TRP A 20 0.76 -2.35 -1.01
N PHE A 21 0.15 -1.73 -0.01
CA PHE A 21 0.71 -1.70 1.34
C PHE A 21 -0.33 -2.15 2.38
N PRO A 22 -0.51 -3.47 2.57
CA PRO A 22 -1.52 -4.03 3.45
C PRO A 22 -1.35 -3.57 4.90
N VAL A 23 -2.46 -3.55 5.65
CA VAL A 23 -2.49 -3.07 7.03
C VAL A 23 -1.49 -3.78 7.95
N LEU A 24 -1.32 -5.10 7.81
CA LEU A 24 -0.34 -5.84 8.62
C LEU A 24 1.08 -5.32 8.37
N ASP A 25 1.42 -5.06 7.11
CA ASP A 25 2.75 -4.55 6.76
C ASP A 25 2.94 -3.10 7.21
N GLN A 26 1.89 -2.27 7.21
CA GLN A 26 1.94 -0.94 7.83
C GLN A 26 2.26 -1.04 9.33
N VAL A 27 1.60 -1.95 10.07
CA VAL A 27 1.88 -2.18 11.51
C VAL A 27 3.28 -2.73 11.73
N LEU A 28 3.75 -3.64 10.87
CA LEU A 28 5.09 -4.20 11.00
C LEU A 28 6.17 -3.15 10.71
N PHE A 29 6.02 -2.35 9.65
CA PHE A 29 6.98 -1.28 9.33
C PHE A 29 7.08 -0.27 10.46
N ASP A 30 5.93 0.20 10.97
CA ASP A 30 5.85 1.09 12.14
C ASP A 30 6.60 0.49 13.32
N TRP A 31 6.26 -0.75 13.69
CA TRP A 31 6.87 -1.44 14.83
C TRP A 31 8.39 -1.63 14.68
N PHE A 32 8.87 -2.07 13.52
CA PHE A 32 10.30 -2.26 13.29
C PHE A 32 11.08 -0.94 13.36
N LEU A 33 10.54 0.13 12.74
CA LEU A 33 11.20 1.43 12.70
C LEU A 33 11.15 2.13 14.07
N GLU A 34 9.99 2.14 14.75
CA GLU A 34 9.85 2.66 16.12
C GLU A 34 10.72 1.91 17.13
N ARG A 35 10.85 0.58 16.98
CA ARG A 35 11.77 -0.23 17.81
C ARG A 35 13.21 0.25 17.66
N GLN A 36 13.67 0.43 16.42
CA GLN A 36 15.03 0.93 16.16
C GLN A 36 15.24 2.34 16.74
N GLU A 37 14.27 3.23 16.54
CA GLU A 37 14.31 4.60 17.08
C GLU A 37 14.37 4.62 18.61
N THR A 38 13.51 3.84 19.26
CA THR A 38 13.45 3.75 20.74
C THR A 38 14.74 3.16 21.32
N ALA A 39 15.38 2.25 20.59
CA ALA A 39 16.68 1.68 20.95
C ALA A 39 17.87 2.62 20.64
N GLY A 40 17.64 3.80 20.07
CA GLY A 40 18.69 4.74 19.68
C GLY A 40 19.55 4.25 18.50
N VAL A 41 19.03 3.33 17.69
CA VAL A 41 19.71 2.84 16.49
C VAL A 41 19.54 3.89 15.39
N HIS A 42 20.66 4.46 14.96
CA HIS A 42 20.72 5.43 13.88
C HIS A 42 21.26 4.80 12.60
N GLY A 43 20.68 5.16 11.46
CA GLY A 43 21.14 4.74 10.14
C GLY A 43 20.22 5.23 9.03
N ASP A 44 20.74 5.26 7.82
CA ASP A 44 20.00 5.64 6.63
C ASP A 44 18.82 4.68 6.37
N LEU A 45 17.83 5.17 5.63
CA LEU A 45 16.69 4.39 5.16
C LEU A 45 16.80 4.21 3.65
N LEU A 46 16.41 3.04 3.14
CA LEU A 46 16.40 2.77 1.71
C LEU A 46 15.12 2.03 1.30
N GLU A 47 14.52 2.47 0.20
CA GLU A 47 13.48 1.73 -0.51
C GLU A 47 13.85 1.58 -2.00
N VAL A 48 13.73 0.36 -2.52
CA VAL A 48 14.00 0.02 -3.91
C VAL A 48 12.70 -0.48 -4.54
N GLY A 49 12.14 0.28 -5.48
CA GLY A 49 10.78 0.14 -5.97
C GLY A 49 9.81 0.91 -5.08
N VAL A 50 9.35 2.08 -5.54
CA VAL A 50 8.46 2.97 -4.75
C VAL A 50 7.10 3.18 -5.40
N TYR A 51 6.99 2.96 -6.71
CA TYR A 51 5.77 3.21 -7.46
C TYR A 51 5.23 4.63 -7.17
N MET A 52 3.96 4.77 -6.77
CA MET A 52 3.33 6.05 -6.43
C MET A 52 3.63 6.54 -5.01
N GLY A 53 4.47 5.83 -4.25
CA GLY A 53 5.06 6.27 -2.99
C GLY A 53 4.32 5.90 -1.73
N LYS A 54 3.37 4.96 -1.75
CA LYS A 54 2.55 4.64 -0.56
C LYS A 54 3.39 4.17 0.64
N SER A 55 4.26 3.19 0.44
CA SER A 55 5.21 2.72 1.46
C SER A 55 6.29 3.78 1.73
N ALA A 56 6.78 4.45 0.68
CA ALA A 56 7.79 5.50 0.83
C ALA A 56 7.36 6.63 1.76
N ILE A 57 6.13 7.11 1.60
CA ILE A 57 5.50 8.12 2.46
C ILE A 57 5.46 7.64 3.91
N PHE A 58 5.21 6.35 4.13
CA PHE A 58 5.17 5.77 5.45
C PHE A 58 6.56 5.72 6.08
N ILE A 59 7.54 5.12 5.38
CA ILE A 59 8.94 5.00 5.83
C ILE A 59 9.52 6.39 6.12
N GLY A 60 9.25 7.38 5.27
CA GLY A 60 9.79 8.73 5.41
C GLY A 60 9.45 9.43 6.74
N ARG A 61 8.39 9.00 7.45
CA ARG A 61 8.07 9.55 8.78
C ARG A 61 9.03 9.11 9.88
N HIS A 62 9.76 8.04 9.64
CA HIS A 62 10.71 7.45 10.57
C HIS A 62 12.14 7.97 10.38
N GLN A 63 12.39 8.81 9.36
CA GLN A 63 13.69 9.43 9.17
C GLN A 63 14.02 10.35 10.34
N GLN A 64 15.07 10.03 11.09
CA GLN A 64 15.53 10.81 12.23
C GLN A 64 16.51 11.92 11.81
N PRO A 65 16.68 12.98 12.62
CA PRO A 65 17.69 14.00 12.36
C PRO A 65 19.09 13.39 12.16
N GLY A 66 19.73 13.74 11.05
CA GLY A 66 21.06 13.23 10.68
C GLY A 66 21.04 11.95 9.82
N GLU A 67 19.90 11.29 9.65
CA GLU A 67 19.72 10.17 8.73
C GLU A 67 19.39 10.68 7.32
N ARG A 68 19.74 9.89 6.30
CA ARG A 68 19.28 10.10 4.92
C ARG A 68 18.25 9.04 4.55
N TYR A 69 17.16 9.47 3.93
CA TYR A 69 16.24 8.56 3.26
C TYR A 69 16.49 8.58 1.74
N THR A 70 16.79 7.42 1.16
CA THR A 70 16.97 7.25 -0.30
C THR A 70 15.90 6.32 -0.87
N VAL A 71 15.35 6.70 -2.01
CA VAL A 71 14.45 5.87 -2.82
C VAL A 71 15.06 5.59 -4.18
N CYS A 72 14.87 4.40 -4.72
CA CYS A 72 15.33 4.02 -6.05
C CYS A 72 14.20 3.40 -6.88
N ASP A 73 13.95 3.92 -8.07
CA ASP A 73 12.93 3.40 -8.98
C ASP A 73 13.29 3.78 -10.42
N LEU A 74 12.79 3.02 -11.39
CA LEU A 74 12.92 3.35 -12.81
C LEU A 74 12.02 4.54 -13.18
N PHE A 75 10.83 4.64 -12.57
CA PHE A 75 9.76 5.54 -12.97
C PHE A 75 9.46 5.42 -14.48
N GLU A 76 9.45 6.54 -15.21
CA GLU A 76 9.34 6.59 -16.67
C GLU A 76 10.64 6.23 -17.42
N GLY A 77 11.67 5.75 -16.72
CA GLY A 77 12.96 5.37 -17.29
C GLY A 77 12.99 3.97 -17.92
N ASP A 78 14.05 3.71 -18.69
CA ASP A 78 14.23 2.43 -19.37
C ASP A 78 14.55 1.31 -18.38
N ALA A 79 13.68 0.29 -18.34
CA ALA A 79 13.98 -0.95 -17.62
C ALA A 79 15.23 -1.64 -18.21
N PRO A 80 16.03 -2.34 -17.39
CA PRO A 80 17.36 -2.81 -17.76
C PRO A 80 17.37 -3.95 -18.79
N ASP A 81 16.26 -4.69 -18.94
CA ASP A 81 16.11 -5.76 -19.92
C ASP A 81 14.66 -5.89 -20.42
N ASP A 82 14.46 -6.69 -21.48
CA ASP A 82 13.16 -6.85 -22.13
C ASP A 82 12.10 -7.48 -21.23
N ALA A 83 12.50 -8.38 -20.32
CA ALA A 83 11.59 -9.03 -19.40
C ALA A 83 11.08 -8.02 -18.36
N ASN A 84 11.98 -7.21 -17.78
CA ASN A 84 11.61 -6.16 -16.85
C ASN A 84 10.81 -5.04 -17.53
N ARG A 85 11.14 -4.69 -18.79
CA ARG A 85 10.33 -3.76 -19.60
C ARG A 85 8.90 -4.28 -19.79
N ALA A 86 8.74 -5.55 -20.16
CA ALA A 86 7.43 -6.15 -20.40
C ALA A 86 6.58 -6.22 -19.12
N GLU A 87 7.21 -6.39 -17.97
CA GLU A 87 6.57 -6.31 -16.66
C GLU A 87 6.13 -4.88 -16.34
N SER A 88 7.05 -3.90 -16.43
CA SER A 88 6.75 -2.51 -16.12
C SER A 88 5.66 -1.91 -17.00
N ALA A 89 5.66 -2.24 -18.30
CA ALA A 89 4.66 -1.77 -19.25
C ALA A 89 3.23 -2.27 -18.95
N LYS A 90 3.08 -3.42 -18.29
CA LYS A 90 1.77 -3.98 -17.91
C LYS A 90 1.23 -3.37 -16.61
N SER A 91 2.12 -3.08 -15.67
CA SER A 91 1.72 -2.77 -14.29
C SER A 91 1.81 -1.28 -13.94
N TYR A 92 2.61 -0.47 -14.67
CA TYR A 92 3.01 0.87 -14.23
C TYR A 92 2.87 1.96 -15.30
N SER A 93 1.97 1.83 -16.28
CA SER A 93 1.88 2.77 -17.42
C SER A 93 1.56 4.23 -17.06
N ALA A 94 1.10 4.50 -15.83
CA ALA A 94 0.84 5.85 -15.30
C ALA A 94 1.94 6.36 -14.36
N LEU A 95 2.94 5.52 -14.03
CA LEU A 95 4.02 5.85 -13.10
C LEU A 95 4.93 6.90 -13.71
N THR A 96 5.10 8.01 -12.99
CA THR A 96 6.15 8.99 -13.26
C THR A 96 6.81 9.40 -11.96
N ARG A 97 8.06 9.83 -12.02
CA ARG A 97 8.76 10.41 -10.88
C ARG A 97 7.97 11.58 -10.30
N ARG A 98 7.40 12.42 -11.17
CA ARG A 98 6.56 13.54 -10.78
C ARG A 98 5.36 13.12 -9.93
N ALA A 99 4.64 12.07 -10.36
CA ALA A 99 3.48 11.55 -9.62
C ALA A 99 3.88 11.06 -8.21
N PHE A 100 4.98 10.32 -8.10
CA PHE A 100 5.57 9.94 -6.82
C PHE A 100 5.89 11.16 -5.95
N GLU A 101 6.63 12.12 -6.49
CA GLU A 101 7.07 13.30 -5.75
C GLU A 101 5.89 14.17 -5.29
N GLU A 102 4.84 14.30 -6.10
CA GLU A 102 3.62 15.03 -5.75
C GLU A 102 2.89 14.33 -4.60
N ASN A 103 2.70 13.01 -4.66
CA ASN A 103 2.11 12.23 -3.57
C ASN A 103 2.96 12.31 -2.30
N TYR A 104 4.28 12.19 -2.41
CA TYR A 104 5.19 12.27 -1.27
C TYR A 104 5.09 13.63 -0.57
N ARG A 105 5.14 14.71 -1.37
CA ARG A 105 4.99 16.08 -0.87
C ARG A 105 3.63 16.34 -0.25
N SER A 106 2.58 15.59 -0.57
CA SER A 106 1.30 15.73 0.12
C SER A 106 1.41 15.46 1.62
N PHE A 107 2.39 14.68 2.08
CA PHE A 107 2.57 14.29 3.48
C PHE A 107 3.84 14.86 4.11
N HIS A 108 4.90 15.06 3.33
CA HIS A 108 6.21 15.52 3.78
C HIS A 108 6.61 16.84 3.13
N ASP A 109 7.43 17.66 3.79
CA ASP A 109 7.89 18.94 3.23
C ASP A 109 9.11 18.79 2.31
N GLU A 110 10.00 17.86 2.63
CA GLU A 110 11.20 17.57 1.85
C GLU A 110 11.10 16.21 1.18
N LEU A 111 11.71 16.05 0.00
CA LEU A 111 11.77 14.76 -0.68
C LEU A 111 12.92 13.91 -0.12
N PRO A 112 12.81 12.57 -0.19
CA PRO A 112 13.97 11.72 -0.05
C PRO A 112 14.94 11.96 -1.20
N ARG A 113 16.18 11.47 -1.06
CA ARG A 113 17.10 11.38 -2.19
C ARG A 113 16.53 10.40 -3.21
N VAL A 114 16.27 10.85 -4.43
CA VAL A 114 15.71 10.02 -5.50
C VAL A 114 16.81 9.54 -6.44
N LEU A 115 17.04 8.23 -6.48
CA LEU A 115 17.87 7.56 -7.49
C LEU A 115 16.98 7.01 -8.59
N GLN A 116 16.78 7.80 -9.64
CA GLN A 116 16.02 7.36 -10.81
C GLN A 116 16.90 6.49 -11.72
N GLY A 117 16.59 5.20 -11.81
CA GLY A 117 17.33 4.24 -12.61
C GLY A 117 17.26 2.81 -12.05
N PRO A 118 18.03 1.87 -12.62
CA PRO A 118 18.04 0.49 -12.17
C PRO A 118 18.60 0.39 -10.75
N SER A 119 18.07 -0.55 -9.96
CA SER A 119 18.46 -0.80 -8.56
C SER A 119 19.95 -1.06 -8.36
N SER A 120 20.66 -1.52 -9.41
CA SER A 120 22.12 -1.65 -9.42
C SER A 120 22.89 -0.35 -9.09
N LEU A 121 22.25 0.82 -9.24
CA LEU A 121 22.83 2.11 -8.85
C LEU A 121 23.00 2.23 -7.34
N VAL A 122 22.08 1.66 -6.55
CA VAL A 122 22.04 1.83 -5.09
C VAL A 122 23.39 1.45 -4.46
N ARG A 123 23.96 0.30 -4.84
CA ARG A 123 25.24 -0.17 -4.31
C ARG A 123 26.43 0.77 -4.60
N ARG A 124 26.35 1.56 -5.68
CA ARG A 124 27.41 2.52 -6.05
C ARG A 124 27.22 3.87 -5.39
N GLU A 125 25.96 4.22 -5.09
CA GLU A 125 25.54 5.55 -4.66
C GLU A 125 25.43 5.69 -3.14
N LEU A 126 25.34 4.57 -2.41
CA LEU A 126 25.21 4.55 -0.95
C LEU A 126 26.47 3.96 -0.31
N GLU A 127 26.75 4.42 0.91
CA GLU A 127 27.86 3.95 1.73
C GLU A 127 27.55 2.55 2.28
N ALA A 128 28.56 1.68 2.32
CA ALA A 128 28.41 0.37 2.95
C ALA A 128 28.13 0.52 4.45
N ARG A 129 27.30 -0.38 5.01
CA ARG A 129 26.92 -0.38 6.43
C ARG A 129 26.35 0.97 6.91
N SER A 130 25.59 1.68 6.07
CA SER A 130 24.96 2.95 6.45
C SER A 130 23.48 2.81 6.81
N CYS A 131 22.77 1.80 6.30
CA CYS A 131 21.32 1.70 6.43
C CYS A 131 20.88 0.90 7.66
N ARG A 132 19.87 1.37 8.39
CA ARG A 132 19.20 0.55 9.44
C ARG A 132 17.98 -0.22 8.92
N PHE A 133 17.39 0.23 7.82
CA PHE A 133 16.20 -0.38 7.23
C PHE A 133 16.25 -0.31 5.70
N VAL A 134 16.04 -1.44 5.04
CA VAL A 134 15.99 -1.56 3.57
C VAL A 134 14.73 -2.31 3.14
N HIS A 135 13.91 -1.70 2.30
CA HIS A 135 12.76 -2.33 1.65
C HIS A 135 13.04 -2.60 0.17
N ILE A 136 12.81 -3.83 -0.31
CA ILE A 136 12.98 -4.25 -1.70
C ILE A 136 11.63 -4.68 -2.26
N ASP A 137 11.12 -3.92 -3.23
CA ASP A 137 9.80 -4.04 -3.87
C ASP A 137 9.84 -3.56 -5.35
N ALA A 138 10.92 -3.89 -6.08
CA ALA A 138 11.13 -3.39 -7.44
C ALA A 138 10.75 -4.39 -8.54
N SER A 139 11.59 -5.40 -8.78
CA SER A 139 11.40 -6.37 -9.87
C SER A 139 10.90 -7.70 -9.33
N HIS A 140 10.12 -8.44 -10.12
CA HIS A 140 9.73 -9.81 -9.78
C HIS A 140 10.63 -10.90 -10.38
N LEU A 141 11.71 -10.48 -11.06
CA LEU A 141 12.65 -11.39 -11.71
C LEU A 141 13.80 -11.74 -10.77
N TYR A 142 14.05 -13.05 -10.63
CA TYR A 142 15.09 -13.61 -9.75
C TYR A 142 16.43 -12.88 -9.83
N LYS A 143 16.93 -12.60 -11.05
CA LYS A 143 18.23 -11.95 -11.28
C LYS A 143 18.34 -10.60 -10.57
N HIS A 144 17.29 -9.78 -10.66
CA HIS A 144 17.26 -8.43 -10.11
C HIS A 144 17.11 -8.50 -8.59
N VAL A 145 16.14 -9.28 -8.10
CA VAL A 145 15.91 -9.49 -6.66
C VAL A 145 17.15 -10.05 -5.96
N HIS A 146 17.82 -11.04 -6.56
CA HIS A 146 19.06 -11.61 -6.03
C HIS A 146 20.15 -10.54 -5.87
N GLY A 147 20.27 -9.64 -6.86
CA GLY A 147 21.19 -8.50 -6.85
C GLY A 147 20.84 -7.49 -5.77
N ASP A 148 19.56 -7.14 -5.64
CA ASP A 148 19.05 -6.18 -4.67
C ASP A 148 19.24 -6.67 -3.23
N ILE A 149 18.99 -7.96 -2.96
CA ILE A 149 19.30 -8.60 -1.67
C ILE A 149 20.80 -8.51 -1.37
N GLY A 150 21.65 -8.64 -2.39
CA GLY A 150 23.11 -8.48 -2.25
C GLY A 150 23.52 -7.04 -1.93
N ALA A 151 22.86 -6.05 -2.54
CA ALA A 151 23.06 -4.66 -2.17
C ALA A 151 22.61 -4.41 -0.73
N ALA A 152 21.43 -4.89 -0.34
CA ALA A 152 20.92 -4.74 1.03
C ALA A 152 21.86 -5.34 2.07
N HIS A 153 22.41 -6.54 1.84
CA HIS A 153 23.38 -7.17 2.74
C HIS A 153 24.59 -6.26 3.04
N ASP A 154 25.09 -5.56 2.02
CA ASP A 154 26.31 -4.75 2.14
C ASP A 154 26.02 -3.34 2.69
N LEU A 155 24.81 -2.83 2.47
CA LEU A 155 24.36 -1.52 2.91
C LEU A 155 23.82 -1.52 4.34
N LEU A 156 23.24 -2.64 4.80
CA LEU A 156 22.67 -2.73 6.14
C LEU A 156 23.73 -2.74 7.23
N LEU A 157 23.45 -2.03 8.32
CA LEU A 157 24.10 -2.21 9.61
C LEU A 157 23.97 -3.68 10.08
N PRO A 158 24.83 -4.17 10.99
CA PRO A 158 24.82 -5.58 11.42
C PRO A 158 23.43 -6.10 11.84
N ASP A 159 22.69 -5.33 12.63
CA ASP A 159 21.34 -5.68 13.10
C ASP A 159 20.22 -4.94 12.33
N GLY A 160 20.56 -4.43 11.13
CA GLY A 160 19.60 -3.77 10.27
C GLY A 160 18.54 -4.75 9.74
N ILE A 161 17.38 -4.21 9.35
CA ILE A 161 16.24 -4.99 8.86
C ILE A 161 16.14 -4.86 7.34
N VAL A 162 16.06 -6.00 6.66
CA VAL A 162 15.63 -6.07 5.26
C VAL A 162 14.19 -6.55 5.18
N VAL A 163 13.42 -5.96 4.28
CA VAL A 163 12.06 -6.38 3.95
C VAL A 163 11.99 -6.70 2.46
N LEU A 164 11.60 -7.92 2.13
CA LEU A 164 11.48 -8.43 0.77
C LEU A 164 9.99 -8.56 0.43
N ASP A 165 9.51 -7.76 -0.52
CA ASP A 165 8.12 -7.85 -0.95
C ASP A 165 7.86 -9.07 -1.85
N ASP A 166 6.58 -9.42 -2.00
CA ASP A 166 6.07 -10.42 -2.94
C ASP A 166 6.71 -11.82 -2.93
N PHE A 167 7.44 -12.22 -1.88
CA PHE A 167 8.08 -13.54 -1.79
C PHE A 167 7.08 -14.71 -1.78
N ARG A 168 5.77 -14.46 -1.66
CA ARG A 168 4.69 -15.48 -1.72
C ARG A 168 3.65 -15.21 -2.80
N SER A 169 3.85 -14.21 -3.65
CA SER A 169 2.91 -13.89 -4.72
C SER A 169 3.05 -14.92 -5.86
N GLU A 170 1.93 -15.48 -6.31
CA GLU A 170 1.95 -16.63 -7.25
C GLU A 170 2.59 -16.31 -8.61
N HIS A 171 2.55 -15.04 -9.00
CA HIS A 171 3.07 -14.54 -10.28
C HIS A 171 4.55 -14.12 -10.22
N THR A 172 5.16 -14.18 -9.03
CA THR A 172 6.53 -13.68 -8.76
C THR A 172 7.48 -14.78 -8.24
N PRO A 173 7.51 -16.00 -8.84
CA PRO A 173 8.27 -17.12 -8.29
C PRO A 173 9.77 -16.83 -8.17
N GLY A 174 10.32 -15.92 -9.00
CA GLY A 174 11.71 -15.50 -8.91
C GLY A 174 12.06 -14.81 -7.59
N VAL A 175 11.11 -14.07 -7.02
CA VAL A 175 11.25 -13.40 -5.72
C VAL A 175 11.33 -14.43 -4.61
N SER A 176 10.41 -15.41 -4.60
CA SER A 176 10.41 -16.51 -3.62
C SER A 176 11.73 -17.27 -3.63
N VAL A 177 12.24 -17.60 -4.83
CA VAL A 177 13.50 -18.32 -4.98
C VAL A 177 14.67 -17.49 -4.44
N ALA A 178 14.77 -16.21 -4.81
CA ALA A 178 15.85 -15.34 -4.35
C ALA A 178 15.82 -15.11 -2.82
N ALA A 179 14.63 -14.91 -2.24
CA ALA A 179 14.47 -14.72 -0.80
C ALA A 179 14.89 -15.97 0.00
N TRP A 180 14.44 -17.16 -0.39
CA TRP A 180 14.81 -18.40 0.30
C TRP A 180 16.26 -18.81 0.04
N GLU A 181 16.80 -18.55 -1.14
CA GLU A 181 18.24 -18.71 -1.40
C GLU A 181 19.06 -17.81 -0.48
N ALA A 182 18.63 -16.56 -0.26
CA ALA A 182 19.32 -15.66 0.65
C ALA A 182 19.36 -16.20 2.08
N VAL A 183 18.24 -16.80 2.54
CA VAL A 183 18.16 -17.45 3.85
C VAL A 183 19.09 -18.65 3.93
N LEU A 184 18.97 -19.58 2.98
CA LEU A 184 19.64 -20.89 3.06
C LEU A 184 21.14 -20.82 2.72
N ASN A 185 21.54 -19.91 1.83
CA ASN A 185 22.87 -19.91 1.24
C ASN A 185 23.66 -18.61 1.49
N ARG A 186 23.01 -17.54 1.94
CA ARG A 186 23.64 -16.19 2.05
C ARG A 186 23.47 -15.55 3.43
N GLY A 187 23.13 -16.35 4.44
CA GLY A 187 23.14 -15.96 5.85
C GLY A 187 22.03 -15.00 6.28
N LEU A 188 20.98 -14.83 5.49
CA LEU A 188 19.84 -14.03 5.91
C LEU A 188 19.03 -14.79 6.96
N HIS A 189 18.89 -14.24 8.16
CA HIS A 189 18.04 -14.81 9.20
C HIS A 189 16.63 -14.25 9.10
N PRO A 190 15.59 -15.08 8.87
CA PRO A 190 14.21 -14.60 8.85
C PRO A 190 13.79 -14.15 10.26
N VAL A 191 13.26 -12.95 10.39
CA VAL A 191 12.64 -12.44 11.61
C VAL A 191 11.18 -12.85 11.62
N CYS A 192 10.44 -12.48 10.58
CA CYS A 192 9.04 -12.86 10.45
C CYS A 192 8.55 -12.79 9.00
N LEU A 193 7.39 -13.39 8.76
CA LEU A 193 6.67 -13.39 7.49
C LEU A 193 5.30 -12.74 7.68
N SER A 194 4.95 -11.80 6.81
CA SER A 194 3.56 -11.40 6.63
C SER A 194 2.89 -12.30 5.57
N THR A 195 1.79 -11.83 4.98
CA THR A 195 1.16 -12.57 3.89
C THR A 195 2.04 -12.55 2.63
N GLN A 196 2.64 -11.40 2.31
CA GLN A 196 3.39 -11.18 1.08
C GLN A 196 4.86 -10.79 1.31
N LYS A 197 5.24 -10.36 2.53
CA LYS A 197 6.60 -9.87 2.83
C LYS A 197 7.39 -10.81 3.75
N LEU A 198 8.69 -10.96 3.46
CA LEU A 198 9.67 -11.57 4.36
C LEU A 198 10.50 -10.47 5.01
N TYR A 199 10.54 -10.45 6.34
CA TYR A 199 11.38 -9.58 7.14
C TYR A 199 12.57 -10.39 7.64
N GLY A 200 13.78 -9.86 7.50
CA GLY A 200 14.99 -10.54 7.91
C GLY A 200 16.09 -9.62 8.37
N THR A 201 17.14 -10.20 8.93
CA THR A 201 18.37 -9.52 9.34
C THR A 201 19.56 -10.45 9.12
N TRP A 202 20.76 -9.91 8.95
CA TRP A 202 22.00 -10.71 8.94
C TRP A 202 22.65 -10.80 10.32
N GLY A 203 22.18 -10.02 11.30
CA GLY A 203 22.55 -10.13 12.70
C GLY A 203 21.81 -11.26 13.42
N ASP A 204 21.77 -11.19 14.75
CA ASP A 204 21.01 -12.15 15.56
C ASP A 204 19.50 -11.84 15.50
N PRO A 205 18.66 -12.74 14.95
CA PRO A 205 17.22 -12.49 14.88
C PRO A 205 16.53 -12.66 16.24
N GLU A 206 17.14 -13.33 17.23
CA GLU A 206 16.43 -13.75 18.44
C GLU A 206 15.86 -12.56 19.24
N PRO A 207 16.59 -11.48 19.55
CA PRO A 207 16.05 -10.37 20.33
C PRO A 207 14.80 -9.74 19.67
N VAL A 208 14.89 -9.43 18.37
CA VAL A 208 13.77 -8.84 17.63
C VAL A 208 12.61 -9.82 17.47
N GLN A 209 12.88 -11.12 17.32
CA GLN A 209 11.83 -12.15 17.28
C GLN A 209 11.10 -12.28 18.63
N GLN A 210 11.78 -12.18 19.77
CA GLN A 210 11.14 -12.25 21.09
C GLN A 210 10.26 -11.03 21.36
N GLU A 211 10.77 -9.83 21.07
CA GLU A 211 10.00 -8.60 21.20
C GLU A 211 8.78 -8.58 20.28
N LEU A 212 8.93 -9.08 19.04
CA LEU A 212 7.81 -9.22 18.10
C LEU A 212 6.73 -10.15 18.66
N LEU A 213 7.11 -11.32 19.20
CA LEU A 213 6.15 -12.25 19.81
C LEU A 213 5.45 -11.62 21.02
N ALA A 214 6.15 -10.86 21.86
CA ALA A 214 5.55 -10.16 22.98
C ALA A 214 4.51 -9.13 22.50
N MET A 215 4.86 -8.28 21.52
CA MET A 215 3.95 -7.28 20.96
C MET A 215 2.66 -7.91 20.40
N VAL A 216 2.78 -9.03 19.69
CA VAL A 216 1.60 -9.64 19.05
C VAL A 216 0.78 -10.53 19.96
N GLN A 217 1.33 -11.00 21.09
CA GLN A 217 0.55 -11.70 22.12
C GLN A 217 -0.51 -10.79 22.75
N GLU A 218 -0.25 -9.48 22.79
CA GLU A 218 -1.20 -8.47 23.29
C GLU A 218 -2.30 -8.12 22.29
N ARG A 219 -2.25 -8.69 21.07
CA ARG A 219 -3.16 -8.37 19.96
C ARG A 219 -4.17 -9.47 19.68
N SER A 220 -5.45 -9.13 19.72
CA SER A 220 -6.54 -10.04 19.33
C SER A 220 -6.88 -10.02 17.83
N ASP A 221 -6.32 -9.05 17.10
CA ASP A 221 -6.54 -8.76 15.68
C ASP A 221 -5.41 -9.29 14.77
N CYS A 222 -4.50 -10.10 15.31
CA CYS A 222 -3.40 -10.72 14.57
C CYS A 222 -3.33 -12.23 14.87
N HIS A 223 -3.25 -13.04 13.82
CA HIS A 223 -2.94 -14.46 13.94
C HIS A 223 -1.45 -14.69 13.83
N VAL A 224 -0.91 -15.49 14.74
CA VAL A 224 0.52 -15.82 14.79
C VAL A 224 0.70 -17.32 14.80
N SER A 225 1.68 -17.80 14.03
CA SER A 225 2.14 -19.18 14.06
C SER A 225 3.66 -19.19 14.01
N VAL A 226 4.30 -20.05 14.78
CA VAL A 226 5.75 -20.26 14.76
C VAL A 226 6.03 -21.65 14.22
N GLN A 227 6.98 -21.77 13.30
CA GLN A 227 7.40 -23.03 12.71
C GLN A 227 8.92 -23.09 12.65
N GLU A 228 9.49 -24.28 12.85
CA GLU A 228 10.89 -24.54 12.57
C GLU A 228 11.02 -25.07 11.15
N ALA A 229 11.85 -24.44 10.31
CA ALA A 229 12.17 -24.96 8.99
C ALA A 229 13.62 -24.63 8.61
N ALA A 230 14.33 -25.63 8.08
CA ALA A 230 15.71 -25.50 7.64
C ALA A 230 16.67 -24.86 8.68
N GLY A 231 16.45 -25.14 9.97
CA GLY A 231 17.26 -24.59 11.06
C GLY A 231 16.90 -23.17 11.49
N HIS A 232 15.80 -22.61 10.97
CA HIS A 232 15.31 -21.29 11.35
C HIS A 232 13.94 -21.36 12.02
N ARG A 233 13.80 -20.57 13.08
CA ARG A 233 12.51 -20.19 13.65
C ARG A 233 11.82 -19.18 12.74
N ILE A 234 10.68 -19.55 12.19
CA ILE A 234 9.88 -18.74 11.27
C ILE A 234 8.59 -18.30 11.98
N ILE A 235 8.52 -17.02 12.33
CA ILE A 235 7.30 -16.40 12.86
C ILE A 235 6.46 -15.93 11.67
N ARG A 236 5.23 -16.41 11.57
CA ARG A 236 4.29 -15.97 10.53
C ARG A 236 3.11 -15.26 11.14
N LEU A 237 2.83 -14.07 10.61
CA LEU A 237 1.75 -13.19 11.03
C LEU A 237 0.70 -13.06 9.92
N LYS A 238 -0.55 -12.92 10.33
CA LYS A 238 -1.68 -12.65 9.43
C LYS A 238 -2.69 -11.74 10.11
N SER A 239 -3.08 -10.67 9.45
CA SER A 239 -4.16 -9.79 9.92
C SER A 239 -5.47 -10.56 10.09
N LYS A 240 -6.18 -10.25 11.18
CA LYS A 240 -7.51 -10.74 11.52
C LYS A 240 -8.42 -9.54 11.84
N GLY A 241 -8.76 -8.77 10.81
CA GLY A 241 -9.57 -7.55 10.97
C GLY A 241 -8.79 -6.41 11.62
N MET A 242 -7.46 -6.42 11.49
CA MET A 242 -6.59 -5.36 12.01
C MET A 242 -6.95 -4.01 11.37
N PRO A 243 -7.12 -2.94 12.16
CA PRO A 243 -7.28 -1.59 11.64
C PRO A 243 -5.94 -1.05 11.14
N ALA A 244 -5.98 -0.18 10.11
CA ALA A 244 -4.79 0.56 9.70
C ALA A 244 -4.25 1.39 10.88
N PRO A 245 -2.91 1.47 11.06
CA PRO A 245 -2.32 2.35 12.06
C PRO A 245 -2.71 3.81 11.79
N THR A 246 -2.71 4.62 12.84
CA THR A 246 -3.04 6.04 12.71
C THR A 246 -1.97 6.73 11.87
N PHE A 247 -2.37 7.33 10.75
CA PHE A 247 -1.49 8.08 9.87
C PHE A 247 -1.96 9.53 9.71
N PRO A 248 -1.06 10.53 9.75
CA PRO A 248 -1.40 11.94 9.55
C PRO A 248 -2.16 12.18 8.26
N GLN A 249 -3.10 13.12 8.32
CA GLN A 249 -3.76 13.62 7.12
C GLN A 249 -2.77 14.45 6.27
N SER A 250 -2.96 14.41 4.95
CA SER A 250 -2.14 15.19 4.03
C SER A 250 -2.32 16.70 4.23
N ARG A 251 -1.41 17.50 3.65
CA ARG A 251 -1.57 18.97 3.62
C ARG A 251 -2.85 19.40 2.89
N HIS A 252 -3.31 18.64 1.91
CA HIS A 252 -4.52 18.94 1.14
C HIS A 252 -5.78 18.74 1.98
N ALA A 253 -5.86 17.65 2.74
CA ALA A 253 -6.95 17.41 3.69
C ALA A 253 -7.02 18.52 4.76
N ARG A 254 -5.88 18.90 5.32
CA ARG A 254 -5.78 20.00 6.30
C ARG A 254 -6.21 21.34 5.72
N GLN A 255 -5.80 21.64 4.49
CA GLN A 255 -6.23 22.85 3.78
C GLN A 255 -7.73 22.85 3.49
N ALA A 256 -8.29 21.73 3.04
CA ALA A 256 -9.72 21.58 2.79
C ALA A 256 -10.55 21.76 4.08
N ALA A 257 -10.12 21.16 5.19
CA ALA A 257 -10.75 21.33 6.49
C ALA A 257 -10.70 22.80 6.97
N ARG A 258 -9.56 23.48 6.80
CA ARG A 258 -9.41 24.90 7.12
C ARG A 258 -10.31 25.78 6.25
N ALA A 259 -10.40 25.51 4.95
CA ALA A 259 -11.27 26.24 4.04
C ALA A 259 -12.76 26.06 4.42
N ALA A 260 -13.18 24.84 4.76
CA ALA A 260 -14.54 24.56 5.22
C ALA A 260 -14.87 25.29 6.54
N SER A 261 -13.92 25.38 7.48
CA SER A 261 -14.10 26.10 8.75
C SER A 261 -14.18 27.62 8.60
N LEU A 262 -13.69 28.18 7.49
CA LEU A 262 -13.70 29.62 7.20
C LEU A 262 -14.85 30.04 6.28
N ALA A 263 -15.61 29.08 5.74
CA ALA A 263 -16.77 29.37 4.92
C ALA A 263 -17.87 30.00 5.79
N PRO A 264 -18.49 31.13 5.36
CA PRO A 264 -19.60 31.71 6.09
C PRO A 264 -20.75 30.70 6.18
N GLU A 265 -21.36 30.58 7.36
CA GLU A 265 -22.62 29.83 7.56
C GLU A 265 -23.61 30.23 6.44
N PRO A 266 -24.25 29.26 5.76
CA PRO A 266 -25.25 29.60 4.76
C PRO A 266 -26.31 30.48 5.44
N ALA A 267 -26.47 31.70 4.93
CA ALA A 267 -27.42 32.66 5.46
C ALA A 267 -28.77 31.95 5.64
N SER A 268 -29.26 31.90 6.88
CA SER A 268 -30.58 31.36 7.18
C SER A 268 -31.57 32.02 6.24
N ALA A 269 -32.22 31.22 5.38
CA ALA A 269 -33.23 31.71 4.46
C ALA A 269 -34.26 32.56 5.25
N PRO A 270 -34.63 33.75 4.77
CA PRO A 270 -35.56 34.59 5.51
C PRO A 270 -36.88 33.85 5.71
N VAL A 271 -37.24 33.67 6.97
CA VAL A 271 -38.56 33.20 7.39
C VAL A 271 -39.58 34.18 6.83
N SER A 272 -40.37 33.74 5.85
CA SER A 272 -41.42 34.54 5.26
C SER A 272 -42.54 34.70 6.30
N THR A 273 -42.58 35.84 6.97
CA THR A 273 -43.70 36.27 7.82
C THR A 273 -44.80 36.86 6.95
N SER A 274 -45.77 36.03 6.54
CA SER A 274 -47.01 36.52 5.94
C SER A 274 -48.05 36.77 7.04
N ALA A 275 -48.48 38.03 7.19
CA ALA A 275 -49.65 38.45 7.96
C ALA A 275 -50.51 39.40 7.08
N PRO A 276 -51.82 39.57 7.35
CA PRO A 276 -52.87 39.09 6.45
C PRO A 276 -53.57 40.22 5.68
N VAL A 277 -54.08 39.92 4.48
CA VAL A 277 -55.10 40.76 3.82
C VAL A 277 -56.19 39.87 3.24
N SER A 278 -57.41 40.14 3.69
CA SER A 278 -58.67 39.51 3.32
C SER A 278 -59.07 39.83 1.87
N THR A 279 -59.64 38.86 1.12
CA THR A 279 -60.78 39.10 0.20
C THR A 279 -61.48 37.80 -0.20
N SER A 280 -62.80 37.80 0.05
CA SER A 280 -63.94 37.12 -0.59
C SER A 280 -63.82 35.76 -1.31
N THR A 281 -64.68 34.85 -0.86
CA THR A 281 -65.13 33.57 -1.44
C THR A 281 -65.76 33.69 -2.84
N PRO A 282 -65.62 32.65 -3.70
CA PRO A 282 -66.80 31.91 -4.13
C PRO A 282 -66.67 30.36 -4.07
N ALA A 283 -67.82 29.71 -4.20
CA ALA A 283 -68.19 28.33 -3.82
C ALA A 283 -67.71 27.21 -4.81
N PRO A 284 -67.97 25.90 -4.53
CA PRO A 284 -67.10 24.76 -4.88
C PRO A 284 -67.53 23.89 -6.08
N ALA A 285 -66.62 23.05 -6.58
CA ALA A 285 -66.89 21.90 -7.47
C ALA A 285 -65.75 20.83 -7.34
N PRO A 286 -65.94 19.55 -7.74
CA PRO A 286 -65.70 18.40 -6.86
C PRO A 286 -64.48 17.52 -7.20
N ALA A 287 -64.21 16.58 -6.30
CA ALA A 287 -63.04 15.70 -6.23
C ALA A 287 -62.94 14.62 -7.33
N PRO A 288 -61.72 14.19 -7.69
CA PRO A 288 -61.49 12.90 -8.34
C PRO A 288 -60.83 11.86 -7.42
N VAL A 289 -61.63 10.81 -7.19
CA VAL A 289 -61.38 9.36 -7.10
C VAL A 289 -59.93 8.85 -7.19
N THR A 290 -59.58 8.01 -6.22
CA THR A 290 -58.41 7.13 -6.14
C THR A 290 -58.53 5.92 -7.09
N VAL A 291 -57.45 5.62 -7.84
CA VAL A 291 -57.36 4.41 -8.67
C VAL A 291 -56.18 3.54 -8.19
N ARG A 292 -56.49 2.28 -7.87
CA ARG A 292 -55.55 1.21 -7.48
C ARG A 292 -54.61 0.82 -8.63
N PRO A 293 -53.36 0.39 -8.36
CA PRO A 293 -52.44 -0.07 -9.40
C PRO A 293 -52.73 -1.52 -9.83
N ALA A 294 -52.65 -1.75 -11.14
CA ALA A 294 -52.76 -3.05 -11.81
C ALA A 294 -51.35 -3.62 -12.17
N PRO A 295 -51.22 -4.93 -12.46
CA PRO A 295 -50.00 -5.70 -12.20
C PRO A 295 -48.93 -5.62 -13.29
N ARG A 296 -47.67 -5.81 -12.87
CA ARG A 296 -46.46 -5.81 -13.71
C ARG A 296 -46.40 -7.03 -14.65
N ARG A 297 -46.39 -6.79 -15.96
CA ARG A 297 -45.87 -7.72 -16.99
C ARG A 297 -44.37 -7.50 -17.18
N GLY A 298 -43.62 -8.58 -17.37
CA GLY A 298 -42.16 -8.59 -17.38
C GLY A 298 -41.47 -8.60 -18.75
N SER A 299 -40.14 -8.58 -18.64
CA SER A 299 -39.06 -8.79 -19.63
C SER A 299 -38.48 -7.54 -20.32
N PRO A 300 -37.25 -7.60 -20.86
CA PRO A 300 -36.02 -8.25 -20.37
C PRO A 300 -34.88 -7.19 -20.29
N ILE A 301 -33.61 -7.61 -20.22
CA ILE A 301 -32.38 -6.76 -20.22
C ILE A 301 -31.83 -6.43 -18.83
N ARG A 302 -31.37 -7.49 -18.15
CA ARG A 302 -30.07 -7.45 -17.46
C ARG A 302 -29.03 -7.90 -18.48
N ARG A 303 -28.07 -7.05 -18.86
CA ARG A 303 -26.74 -7.39 -19.39
C ARG A 303 -25.99 -6.11 -19.74
N LEU A 304 -25.15 -5.62 -18.82
CA LEU A 304 -23.81 -5.08 -19.11
C LEU A 304 -23.14 -4.76 -17.76
N ALA A 305 -22.40 -5.72 -17.22
CA ALA A 305 -21.37 -5.52 -16.19
C ALA A 305 -20.70 -6.88 -15.91
N VAL A 306 -20.12 -7.46 -16.95
CA VAL A 306 -19.12 -8.52 -16.84
C VAL A 306 -18.14 -8.22 -17.96
N ASP A 307 -16.96 -7.71 -17.61
CA ASP A 307 -15.70 -7.90 -18.36
C ASP A 307 -14.56 -7.12 -17.68
N LEU A 308 -14.26 -7.48 -16.43
CA LEU A 308 -12.96 -7.25 -15.80
C LEU A 308 -12.70 -8.32 -14.72
N LEU A 309 -12.64 -9.60 -15.12
CA LEU A 309 -12.14 -10.69 -14.27
C LEU A 309 -11.29 -11.68 -15.10
N PRO A 310 -10.03 -11.98 -14.71
CA PRO A 310 -9.15 -12.94 -15.39
C PRO A 310 -9.62 -14.42 -15.34
N PRO A 311 -9.17 -15.28 -16.27
CA PRO A 311 -9.88 -16.49 -16.66
C PRO A 311 -9.47 -17.73 -15.85
N VAL A 312 -9.86 -17.84 -14.58
CA VAL A 312 -9.81 -19.13 -13.86
C VAL A 312 -10.98 -19.33 -12.89
N VAL A 313 -12.21 -18.98 -13.28
CA VAL A 313 -13.41 -19.43 -12.56
C VAL A 313 -14.53 -19.79 -13.54
N THR A 314 -14.30 -20.80 -14.38
CA THR A 314 -15.38 -21.35 -15.24
C THR A 314 -15.40 -22.87 -15.35
N ARG A 315 -14.67 -23.59 -14.50
CA ARG A 315 -14.78 -25.06 -14.39
C ARG A 315 -15.33 -25.59 -13.06
N ALA A 316 -15.51 -24.76 -12.04
CA ALA A 316 -16.02 -25.20 -10.73
C ALA A 316 -17.56 -25.09 -10.55
N ILE A 317 -18.28 -24.39 -11.44
CA ILE A 317 -19.74 -24.16 -11.28
C ILE A 317 -20.59 -25.05 -12.21
N ARG A 318 -19.97 -25.78 -13.16
CA ARG A 318 -20.71 -26.67 -14.08
C ARG A 318 -20.92 -28.10 -13.55
N ASN A 319 -20.23 -28.52 -12.49
CA ASN A 319 -20.37 -29.87 -11.91
C ASN A 319 -21.25 -29.95 -10.65
N ALA A 320 -21.81 -28.84 -10.17
CA ALA A 320 -22.72 -28.81 -9.00
C ALA A 320 -24.23 -28.82 -9.39
N ARG A 321 -24.56 -29.06 -10.67
CA ARG A 321 -25.94 -29.14 -11.18
C ARG A 321 -26.33 -30.49 -11.78
N ALA A 322 -25.49 -31.52 -11.64
CA ALA A 322 -25.76 -32.88 -12.13
C ALA A 322 -26.02 -33.92 -11.02
N THR A 323 -26.19 -33.49 -9.75
CA THR A 323 -26.45 -34.40 -8.61
C THR A 323 -27.69 -34.04 -7.79
N ARG A 324 -28.63 -33.28 -8.37
CA ARG A 324 -30.01 -33.16 -7.86
C ARG A 324 -31.00 -33.08 -9.02
N SER A 325 -31.32 -34.25 -9.55
CA SER A 325 -32.62 -34.65 -10.13
C SER A 325 -32.53 -36.11 -10.53
#